data_AF-A0A2D6X1R9-F1
#
_entry.id   AF-A0A2D6X1R9-F1
#
_cell.length_a   1.000
_cell.length_b   1.000
_cell.length_c   1.000
_cell.angle_alpha   90.00
_cell.angle_beta   90.00
_cell.angle_gamma   90.00
#
_symmetry.space_group_name_H-M   'P 1'
#
loop_
_entity.id
_entity.type
_entity.pdbx_description
1 polymer ?
#
loop_
_entity_poly.entity_id
_entity_poly.type
_entity_poly.pdbx_seq_one_letter_code
_entity_poly.pdbx_strand_id
1 'polypeptide(L)'
;MKAEDVPFLPTKVVVDTYEPAGVFDHLQEWGLGAGKKYPLPFGDYWIRGRDGRLVVVERKHNDLASQWPRRLAMQLTKCRDGGADEIVLLVEGILDHDEETGRLRIPRRGLRKVWYDQVWGTILGWQETRGLKVYQCAEGEVEVARAVRGIYRHYRR
;
A
#
# COMPACT_ATOMS: atom_id res chain seq x y z
N MET A 1 8.83 7.78 -17.56
CA MET A 1 7.64 6.95 -17.80
C MET A 1 6.46 7.62 -17.13
N LYS A 2 5.37 7.82 -17.86
CA LYS A 2 4.12 8.42 -17.39
C LYS A 2 3.09 7.31 -17.16
N ALA A 3 2.02 7.61 -16.42
CA ALA A 3 0.98 6.61 -16.12
C ALA A 3 0.27 6.05 -17.38
N GLU A 4 0.18 6.88 -18.42
CA GLU A 4 -0.34 6.52 -19.75
C GLU A 4 0.46 5.41 -20.45
N ASP A 5 1.72 5.18 -20.05
CA ASP A 5 2.60 4.16 -20.64
C ASP A 5 2.34 2.75 -20.08
N VAL A 6 1.57 2.61 -19.00
CA VAL A 6 1.29 1.32 -18.34
C VAL A 6 -0.06 0.78 -18.84
N PRO A 7 -0.13 -0.43 -19.43
CA PRO A 7 -1.38 -0.97 -19.95
C PRO A 7 -2.36 -1.21 -18.80
N PHE A 8 -3.40 -0.39 -18.76
CA PHE A 8 -4.41 -0.46 -17.70
C PHE A 8 -5.44 -1.56 -18.01
N LEU A 9 -5.22 -2.76 -17.48
CA LEU A 9 -6.09 -3.90 -17.69
C LEU A 9 -7.31 -3.84 -16.75
N PRO A 10 -8.56 -3.70 -17.25
CA PRO A 10 -9.73 -3.36 -16.41
C PRO A 10 -10.09 -4.39 -15.32
N THR A 11 -9.62 -5.62 -15.45
CA THR A 11 -9.96 -6.75 -14.57
C THR A 11 -8.76 -7.28 -13.80
N LYS A 12 -7.62 -6.59 -13.87
CA LYS A 12 -6.35 -7.05 -13.29
C LYS A 12 -5.78 -6.02 -12.33
N VAL A 13 -4.96 -6.52 -11.41
CA VAL A 13 -4.06 -5.74 -10.57
C VAL A 13 -2.75 -5.61 -11.34
N VAL A 14 -2.34 -4.37 -11.58
CA VAL A 14 -1.00 -4.07 -12.09
C VAL A 14 -0.06 -3.98 -10.89
N VAL A 15 1.03 -4.74 -10.92
CA VAL A 15 1.98 -4.85 -9.81
C VAL A 15 3.30 -4.21 -10.21
N ASP A 16 3.87 -3.40 -9.32
CA ASP A 16 5.17 -2.78 -9.54
C ASP A 16 6.31 -3.82 -9.68
N THR A 17 7.34 -3.50 -10.47
CA THR A 17 8.46 -4.41 -10.71
C THR A 17 9.33 -4.64 -9.47
N TYR A 18 9.31 -3.72 -8.51
CA TYR A 18 10.06 -3.81 -7.26
C TYR A 18 9.32 -4.58 -6.17
N GLU A 19 8.02 -4.87 -6.35
CA GLU A 19 7.29 -5.71 -5.40
C GLU A 19 7.80 -7.15 -5.43
N PRO A 20 7.72 -7.91 -4.32
CA PRO A 20 8.22 -9.29 -4.25
C PRO A 20 7.54 -10.24 -5.26
N ALA A 21 8.26 -11.27 -5.71
CA ALA A 21 7.78 -12.22 -6.73
C ALA A 21 6.49 -12.94 -6.31
N GLY A 22 6.46 -13.54 -5.12
CA GLY A 22 5.33 -14.36 -4.71
C GLY A 22 4.04 -13.59 -4.46
N VAL A 23 4.10 -12.28 -4.18
CA VAL A 23 2.88 -11.45 -4.15
C VAL A 23 2.21 -11.47 -5.52
N PHE A 24 3.00 -11.25 -6.58
CA PHE A 24 2.50 -11.28 -7.95
C PHE A 24 2.07 -12.69 -8.37
N ASP A 25 2.84 -13.72 -8.01
CA ASP A 25 2.53 -15.10 -8.37
C ASP A 25 1.18 -15.55 -7.77
N HIS A 26 0.92 -15.24 -6.50
CA HIS A 26 -0.39 -15.51 -5.91
C HIS A 26 -1.53 -14.70 -6.55
N LEU A 27 -1.29 -13.43 -6.93
CA LEU A 27 -2.28 -12.67 -7.70
C LEU A 27 -2.52 -13.28 -9.09
N GLN A 28 -1.50 -13.83 -9.75
CA GLN A 28 -1.65 -14.57 -11.02
C GLN A 28 -2.46 -15.85 -10.84
N GLU A 29 -2.14 -16.66 -9.84
CA GLU A 29 -2.86 -17.90 -9.51
C GLU A 29 -4.36 -17.65 -9.28
N TRP A 30 -4.73 -16.51 -8.70
CA TRP A 30 -6.13 -16.13 -8.51
C TRP A 30 -6.78 -15.46 -9.72
N GLY A 31 -6.07 -15.38 -10.86
CA GLY A 31 -6.55 -14.74 -12.08
C GLY A 31 -6.65 -13.22 -11.99
N LEU A 32 -5.94 -12.59 -11.04
CA LEU A 32 -5.96 -11.14 -10.80
C LEU A 32 -4.74 -10.41 -11.35
N GLY A 33 -3.58 -11.06 -11.47
CA GLY A 33 -2.37 -10.38 -11.94
C GLY A 33 -2.39 -9.98 -13.42
N ALA A 34 -1.80 -8.83 -13.74
CA ALA A 34 -1.73 -8.27 -15.10
C ALA A 34 -0.66 -8.92 -16.00
N GLY A 35 -0.65 -10.25 -16.17
CA GLY A 35 0.28 -11.00 -17.04
C GLY A 35 1.78 -10.95 -16.68
N LYS A 36 2.33 -9.78 -16.31
CA LYS A 36 3.68 -9.51 -15.81
C LYS A 36 3.66 -8.34 -14.82
N LYS A 37 4.80 -8.05 -14.21
CA LYS A 37 5.02 -6.81 -13.44
C LYS A 37 5.40 -5.65 -14.36
N TYR A 38 5.13 -4.43 -13.91
CA TYR A 38 5.41 -3.21 -14.65
C TYR A 38 6.17 -2.22 -13.77
N PRO A 39 7.14 -1.44 -14.28
CA PRO A 39 7.74 -0.35 -13.53
C PRO A 39 6.73 0.80 -13.39
N LEU A 40 6.05 0.89 -12.26
CA LEU A 40 5.05 1.91 -11.99
C LEU A 40 5.73 3.24 -11.62
N PRO A 41 5.25 4.38 -12.15
CA PRO A 41 5.79 5.68 -11.79
C PRO A 41 5.47 6.08 -10.34
N PHE A 42 4.45 5.50 -9.71
CA PHE A 42 4.01 5.74 -8.33
C PHE A 42 3.12 4.60 -7.85
N GLY A 43 3.02 4.42 -6.53
CA GLY A 43 2.30 3.29 -5.95
C GLY A 43 3.00 1.95 -6.19
N ASP A 44 2.52 0.93 -5.49
CA ASP A 44 3.05 -0.42 -5.57
C ASP A 44 2.07 -1.34 -6.33
N TYR A 45 0.76 -1.01 -6.29
CA TYR A 45 -0.28 -1.72 -7.04
C TYR A 45 -1.32 -0.76 -7.58
N TRP A 46 -1.76 -0.99 -8.83
CA TRP A 46 -2.87 -0.24 -9.43
C TRP A 46 -4.07 -1.15 -9.70
N ILE A 47 -5.26 -0.62 -9.38
CA ILE A 47 -6.55 -1.29 -9.55
C ILE A 47 -7.49 -0.35 -10.32
N ARG A 48 -8.20 -0.88 -11.34
CA ARG A 48 -9.34 -0.20 -11.96
C ARG A 48 -10.59 -0.45 -11.15
N GLY A 49 -11.13 0.61 -10.54
CA GLY A 49 -12.46 0.60 -9.95
C GLY A 49 -13.52 0.24 -10.99
N ARG A 50 -14.69 -0.23 -10.55
CA ARG A 50 -15.82 -0.56 -11.44
C ARG A 50 -16.27 0.65 -12.28
N ASP A 51 -16.18 1.84 -11.71
CA ASP A 51 -16.50 3.14 -12.31
C ASP A 51 -15.38 3.71 -13.19
N GLY A 52 -14.28 2.98 -13.34
CA GLY A 52 -13.12 3.43 -14.10
C GLY A 52 -12.15 4.30 -13.29
N ARG A 53 -12.35 4.48 -11.99
CA ARG A 53 -11.39 5.22 -11.15
C ARG A 53 -10.08 4.45 -10.98
N LEU A 54 -8.96 5.18 -10.94
CA LEU A 54 -7.64 4.66 -10.61
C LEU A 54 -7.47 4.59 -9.09
N VAL A 55 -7.45 3.37 -8.56
CA VAL A 55 -7.13 3.11 -7.15
C VAL A 55 -5.67 2.70 -7.07
N VAL A 56 -4.88 3.49 -6.36
CA VAL A 56 -3.46 3.20 -6.11
C VAL A 56 -3.30 2.66 -4.70
N VAL A 57 -2.63 1.52 -4.58
CA VAL A 57 -2.21 0.96 -3.30
C VAL A 57 -0.73 1.24 -3.10
N GLU A 58 -0.41 1.96 -2.03
CA GLU A 58 0.95 2.22 -1.56
C GLU A 58 1.20 1.31 -0.35
N ARG A 59 2.14 0.38 -0.47
CA ARG A 59 2.57 -0.55 0.59
C ARG A 59 3.66 0.07 1.45
N LYS A 60 3.58 -0.16 2.75
CA LYS A 60 4.64 0.17 3.70
C LYS A 60 4.81 -0.94 4.72
N HIS A 61 6.05 -1.40 4.88
CA HIS A 61 6.42 -2.33 5.94
C HIS A 61 6.61 -1.58 7.26
N ASN A 62 5.96 -2.05 8.33
CA ASN A 62 6.00 -1.47 9.68
C ASN A 62 7.43 -1.23 10.22
N ASP A 63 8.38 -2.10 9.88
CA ASP A 63 9.80 -1.99 10.21
C ASP A 63 10.45 -0.67 9.74
N LEU A 64 9.86 -0.01 8.73
CA LEU A 64 10.34 1.26 8.19
C LEU A 64 9.52 2.48 8.68
N ALA A 65 8.66 2.30 9.68
CA ALA A 65 7.74 3.34 10.19
C ALA A 65 8.43 4.66 10.56
N SER A 66 9.66 4.59 11.08
CA SER A 66 10.50 5.78 11.38
C SER A 66 10.72 6.70 10.17
N GLN A 67 10.68 6.16 8.96
CA GLN A 67 10.97 6.87 7.72
C GLN A 67 9.70 7.34 7.01
N TRP A 68 8.52 6.98 7.51
CA TRP A 68 7.26 7.24 6.83
C TRP A 68 6.92 8.72 6.70
N PRO A 69 6.94 9.57 7.75
CA PRO A 69 6.24 10.86 7.69
C PRO A 69 6.62 11.74 6.50
N ARG A 70 7.92 11.90 6.22
CA ARG A 70 8.39 12.71 5.09
C ARG A 70 8.30 11.98 3.75
N ARG A 71 8.71 10.70 3.72
CA ARG A 71 8.75 9.93 2.47
C ARG A 71 7.34 9.59 1.97
N LEU A 72 6.48 9.13 2.87
CA LEU A 72 5.09 8.78 2.58
C LEU A 72 4.30 10.01 2.14
N ALA A 73 4.47 11.18 2.78
CA ALA A 73 3.82 12.40 2.32
C ALA A 73 4.13 12.71 0.84
N MET A 74 5.41 12.63 0.46
CA MET A 74 5.86 12.85 -0.92
C MET A 74 5.31 11.78 -1.88
N GLN A 75 5.28 10.51 -1.48
CA GLN A 75 4.74 9.42 -2.28
C GLN A 75 3.23 9.56 -2.50
N LEU A 76 2.48 9.94 -1.45
CA LEU A 76 1.05 10.22 -1.55
C LEU A 76 0.78 11.41 -2.49
N THR A 77 1.56 12.49 -2.41
CA THR A 77 1.49 13.60 -3.37
C THR A 77 1.74 13.10 -4.80
N LYS A 78 2.80 12.30 -5.00
CA LYS A 78 3.12 11.73 -6.31
C LYS A 78 1.99 10.87 -6.89
N CYS A 79 1.30 10.10 -6.06
CA CYS A 79 0.14 9.33 -6.50
C CYS A 79 -0.99 10.24 -6.98
N ARG A 80 -1.29 11.31 -6.24
CA ARG A 80 -2.33 12.29 -6.63
C ARG A 80 -1.99 13.00 -7.92
N ASP A 81 -0.77 13.54 -8.00
CA ASP A 81 -0.28 14.24 -9.20
C ASP A 81 -0.21 13.30 -10.41
N GLY A 82 -0.02 12.00 -10.15
CA GLY A 82 -0.07 10.93 -11.13
C GLY A 82 -1.46 10.53 -11.61
N GLY A 83 -2.52 11.13 -11.05
CA GLY A 83 -3.91 10.87 -11.43
C GLY A 83 -4.61 9.78 -10.61
N ALA A 84 -4.09 9.41 -9.42
CA ALA A 84 -4.80 8.52 -8.52
C ALA A 84 -6.10 9.17 -8.03
N ASP A 85 -7.24 8.56 -8.38
CA ASP A 85 -8.55 8.99 -7.88
C ASP A 85 -8.76 8.60 -6.41
N GLU A 86 -8.15 7.49 -6.00
CA GLU A 86 -8.20 6.94 -4.64
C GLU A 86 -6.81 6.43 -4.28
N ILE A 87 -6.38 6.68 -3.04
CA ILE A 87 -5.12 6.14 -2.52
C ILE A 87 -5.42 5.30 -1.29
N VAL A 88 -4.90 4.09 -1.30
CA VAL A 88 -4.98 3.13 -0.21
C VAL A 88 -3.57 2.90 0.33
N LEU A 89 -3.36 3.16 1.62
CA LEU A 89 -2.15 2.77 2.32
C LEU A 89 -2.30 1.34 2.83
N LEU A 90 -1.46 0.42 2.35
CA LEU A 90 -1.37 -0.95 2.88
C LEU A 90 -0.17 -1.04 3.84
N VAL A 91 -0.45 -1.17 5.12
CA VAL A 91 0.56 -1.43 6.14
C VAL A 91 0.78 -2.93 6.27
N GLU A 92 1.98 -3.38 5.96
CA GLU A 92 2.43 -4.74 6.22
C GLU A 92 3.06 -4.83 7.61
N GLY A 93 2.60 -5.83 8.36
CA GLY A 93 2.99 -6.06 9.73
C GLY A 93 2.08 -5.37 10.73
N ILE A 94 2.04 -5.92 11.95
CA ILE A 94 1.22 -5.39 13.03
C ILE A 94 1.94 -4.19 13.64
N LEU A 95 1.23 -3.06 13.67
CA LEU A 95 1.61 -1.86 14.39
C LEU A 95 1.12 -2.04 15.83
N ASP A 96 1.92 -2.70 16.63
CA ASP A 96 1.55 -3.00 18.01
C ASP A 96 1.91 -1.81 18.92
N HIS A 97 1.00 -1.43 19.81
CA HIS A 97 1.16 -0.28 20.69
C HIS A 97 1.62 -0.77 22.07
N ASP A 98 2.78 -0.28 22.51
CA ASP A 98 3.22 -0.43 23.89
C ASP A 98 2.46 0.59 24.75
N GLU A 99 1.43 0.13 25.44
CA GLU A 99 0.52 0.95 26.25
C GLU A 99 1.22 1.73 27.37
N GLU A 100 2.37 1.23 27.87
CA GLU A 100 3.12 1.87 28.94
C GLU A 100 3.95 3.06 28.43
N THR A 101 4.43 2.99 27.19
CA THR A 101 5.40 3.96 26.66
C THR A 101 4.91 4.79 25.48
N GLY A 102 3.75 4.49 24.90
CA GLY A 102 3.26 5.18 23.70
C GLY A 102 4.08 4.85 22.44
N ARG A 103 4.77 3.71 22.42
CA ARG A 103 5.75 3.36 21.38
C ARG A 103 5.27 2.20 20.51
N LEU A 104 5.68 2.20 19.24
CA LEU A 104 5.44 1.07 18.35
C LEU A 104 6.33 -0.10 18.79
N ARG A 105 5.71 -1.21 19.21
CA ARG A 105 6.38 -2.48 19.41
C ARG A 105 6.56 -3.15 18.04
N ILE A 106 7.73 -2.93 17.45
CA ILE A 106 8.15 -3.63 16.24
C ILE A 106 8.73 -5.00 16.66
N PRO A 107 8.22 -6.15 16.19
CA PRO A 107 8.59 -7.48 16.72
C PRO A 107 10.06 -7.91 16.53
N ARG A 108 10.90 -7.13 15.83
CA ARG A 108 12.28 -7.52 15.47
C ARG A 108 13.36 -6.70 16.18
N ARG A 109 14.39 -7.39 16.69
CA ARG A 109 15.58 -6.79 17.35
C ARG A 109 16.33 -5.88 16.37
N GLY A 110 16.55 -4.62 16.73
CA GLY A 110 17.52 -3.73 16.05
C GLY A 110 16.96 -2.44 15.44
N LEU A 111 15.65 -2.25 15.40
CA LEU A 111 15.05 -1.00 14.93
C LEU A 111 14.88 -0.01 16.09
N ARG A 112 15.27 1.25 15.89
CA ARG A 112 15.11 2.31 16.90
C ARG A 112 13.62 2.49 17.19
N LYS A 113 13.25 2.52 18.47
CA LYS A 113 11.88 2.78 18.93
C LYS A 113 11.41 4.12 18.34
N VAL A 114 10.28 4.09 17.61
CA VAL A 114 9.58 5.28 17.11
C VAL A 114 8.35 5.48 17.97
N TRP A 115 7.99 6.73 18.23
CA TRP A 115 6.75 7.07 18.92
C TRP A 115 5.56 6.63 18.05
N TYR A 116 4.72 5.75 18.60
CA TYR A 116 3.52 5.26 17.94
C TYR A 116 2.63 6.43 17.55
N ASP A 117 2.44 7.36 18.48
CA ASP A 117 1.59 8.53 18.32
C ASP A 117 2.00 9.43 17.15
N GLN A 118 3.30 9.49 16.81
CA GLN A 118 3.76 10.28 15.68
C GLN A 118 3.40 9.61 14.34
N VAL A 119 3.61 8.30 14.23
CA VAL A 119 3.31 7.56 13.00
C VAL A 119 1.80 7.40 12.83
N TRP A 120 1.12 6.94 13.88
CA TRP A 120 -0.31 6.71 13.86
C TRP A 120 -1.10 8.02 13.81
N GLY A 121 -0.71 9.04 14.56
CA GLY A 121 -1.31 10.38 14.47
C GLY A 121 -1.17 11.00 13.08
N THR A 122 -0.04 10.77 12.40
CA THR A 122 0.13 11.18 10.99
C THR A 122 -0.81 10.43 10.06
N ILE A 123 -0.94 9.11 10.24
CA ILE A 123 -1.84 8.27 9.44
C ILE A 123 -3.29 8.70 9.65
N LEU A 124 -3.75 8.77 10.90
CA LEU A 124 -5.10 9.24 11.26
C LEU A 124 -5.37 10.63 10.69
N GLY A 125 -4.43 11.56 10.84
CA GLY A 125 -4.52 12.89 10.25
C GLY A 125 -4.70 12.85 8.74
N TRP A 126 -4.03 11.94 8.02
CA TRP A 126 -4.24 11.74 6.59
C TRP A 126 -5.52 10.97 6.23
N GLN A 127 -6.02 10.10 7.09
CA GLN A 127 -7.34 9.50 6.88
C GLN A 127 -8.42 10.59 6.89
N GLU A 128 -8.37 11.48 7.89
CA GLU A 128 -9.35 12.55 8.08
C GLU A 128 -9.22 13.67 7.04
N THR A 129 -8.01 14.21 6.85
CA THR A 129 -7.82 15.42 6.02
C THR A 129 -7.61 15.12 4.54
N ARG A 130 -7.27 13.89 4.20
CA ARG A 130 -6.78 13.50 2.86
C ARG A 130 -7.53 12.33 2.27
N GLY A 131 -8.55 11.81 2.95
CA GLY A 131 -9.37 10.68 2.50
C GLY A 131 -8.55 9.39 2.31
N LEU A 132 -7.40 9.27 2.97
CA LEU A 132 -6.54 8.10 2.85
C LEU A 132 -7.24 6.90 3.48
N LYS A 133 -7.43 5.82 2.73
CA LYS A 133 -7.89 4.56 3.32
C LYS A 133 -6.68 3.75 3.77
N VAL A 134 -6.78 3.13 4.93
CA VAL A 134 -5.67 2.35 5.52
C VAL A 134 -6.13 0.92 5.67
N TYR A 135 -5.34 0.00 5.13
CA TYR A 135 -5.48 -1.43 5.33
C TYR A 135 -4.24 -1.94 6.03
N GLN A 136 -4.42 -2.95 6.86
CA GLN A 136 -3.32 -3.62 7.53
C GLN A 136 -3.37 -5.12 7.23
N CYS A 137 -2.20 -5.73 7.08
CA CYS A 137 -2.05 -7.17 6.92
C CYS A 137 -0.88 -7.68 7.75
N ALA A 138 -0.87 -8.98 8.02
CA ALA A 138 0.29 -9.64 8.61
C ALA A 138 1.48 -9.62 7.62
N GLU A 139 2.68 -9.85 8.12
CA GLU A 139 3.88 -9.95 7.29
C GLU A 139 3.80 -11.17 6.35
N GLY A 140 4.34 -11.01 5.15
CA GLY A 140 4.52 -12.11 4.20
C GLY A 140 3.72 -11.96 2.90
N GLU A 141 4.29 -12.50 1.84
CA GLU A 141 3.82 -12.27 0.46
C GLU A 141 2.38 -12.75 0.22
N VAL A 142 2.00 -13.88 0.82
CA VAL A 142 0.62 -14.41 0.76
C VAL A 142 -0.38 -13.45 1.41
N GLU A 143 -0.02 -12.89 2.56
CA GLU A 143 -0.90 -12.00 3.33
C GLU A 143 -1.04 -10.65 2.64
N VAL A 144 0.05 -10.11 2.09
CA VAL A 144 0.03 -8.92 1.24
C VAL A 144 -0.84 -9.17 0.00
N ALA A 145 -0.68 -10.29 -0.69
CA ALA A 145 -1.51 -10.63 -1.85
C ALA A 145 -2.99 -10.74 -1.47
N ARG A 146 -3.32 -11.38 -0.34
CA ARG A 146 -4.70 -11.47 0.18
C ARG A 146 -5.28 -10.09 0.47
N ALA A 147 -4.51 -9.19 1.08
CA ALA A 147 -4.93 -7.83 1.35
C ALA A 147 -5.20 -7.05 0.06
N VAL A 148 -4.30 -7.13 -0.92
CA VAL A 148 -4.48 -6.52 -2.26
C VAL A 148 -5.72 -7.08 -2.96
N ARG A 149 -5.96 -8.39 -2.88
CA ARG A 149 -7.20 -9.03 -3.38
C ARG A 149 -8.45 -8.51 -2.66
N GLY A 150 -8.37 -8.28 -1.36
CA GLY A 150 -9.45 -7.67 -0.58
C GLY A 150 -9.78 -6.25 -1.04
N ILE A 151 -8.75 -5.41 -1.23
CA ILE A 151 -8.86 -4.04 -1.75
C ILE A 151 -9.45 -4.07 -3.17
N TYR A 152 -8.92 -4.94 -4.05
CA TYR A 152 -9.44 -5.14 -5.41
C TYR A 152 -10.94 -5.46 -5.38
N ARG A 153 -11.37 -6.41 -4.54
CA ARG A 153 -12.79 -6.77 -4.43
C ARG A 153 -13.65 -5.63 -3.91
N HIS A 154 -13.16 -4.85 -2.96
CA HIS A 154 -13.89 -3.71 -2.40
C HIS A 154 -14.22 -2.67 -3.49
N TYR A 155 -13.25 -2.32 -4.33
CA TYR A 155 -13.41 -1.31 -5.39
C TYR A 155 -14.04 -1.85 -6.69
N ARG A 156 -14.33 -3.15 -6.77
CA ARG A 156 -14.95 -3.79 -7.94
C ARG A 156 -16.43 -4.15 -7.75
N ARG A 157 -16.94 -4.08 -6.52
CA ARG A 157 -18.37 -4.20 -6.23
C ARG A 157 -19.07 -2.91 -6.67
#